data_AF-G3A1M9-F1
#
_entry.id   AF-G3A1M9-F1
#
_cell.length_a   1.000
_cell.length_b   1.000
_cell.length_c   1.000
_cell.angle_alpha   90.00
_cell.angle_beta   90.00
_cell.angle_gamma   90.00
#
_symmetry.space_group_name_H-M   'P 1'
#
loop_
_entity.id
_entity.type
_entity.pdbx_description
1 polymer ?
#
loop_
_entity_poly.entity_id
_entity_poly.type
_entity_poly.pdbx_seq_one_letter_code
_entity_poly.pdbx_strand_id
1 'polypeptide(L)'
;MKQRMTALRISRGKQAGFLLAQMAIFVMLLSVVFAYAGHEYWTKTVNEGRDNRARLVGTTLAKIADATKTYETTYYEQIQRGQAITANGYTVPGSRVLTPTVADLNGLGFLPNWAVNPIVYNGQSIGFNVKIMIDTSTGCSIPACNLPFQITTTGPLLDPVNTVNVDIRRATIAAQAASPGNAGVAMPTSFGGNPAIFVTNNGTQIGTNPGSVAGLISMTNNYDSQGFASFLRRDGTLPMTGDFNLQDTTGAKHNINNAATVNAQQVVVPGGNNVKVGSAALYGDSQNIAMRAAPGGSAFAQDTNGNYVAFNAGDVNSNGNVSTSGNLTFSNGWAAATSAGRLHINSGENLYLQPWAAGQTVVGGGGGSGQLLVTGRLTGNEYIVANGWAPQGGACSTPGAIANSGNGPLFCQSGVWTPAGGGQAWRCVQYDSFWASGIVQDHYFFIFNSPSDVSSGSTGNGWVTTCRYS
;
A
#
# COMPACT_ATOMS: atom_id res chain seq x y z
N MET A 1 4.52 131.06 14.75
CA MET A 1 3.83 129.98 15.46
C MET A 1 4.84 129.19 16.29
N LYS A 2 4.62 129.10 17.60
CA LYS A 2 5.34 128.28 18.58
C LYS A 2 4.74 126.87 18.59
N GLN A 3 5.58 125.82 18.69
CA GLN A 3 5.38 124.55 19.41
C GLN A 3 6.62 123.66 19.09
N ARG A 4 7.63 123.45 19.96
CA ARG A 4 7.77 122.72 21.24
C ARG A 4 7.57 121.19 21.18
N MET A 5 8.65 120.50 21.59
CA MET A 5 8.80 119.14 22.15
C MET A 5 8.77 117.98 21.12
N THR A 6 9.57 116.91 21.18
CA THR A 6 10.23 116.24 22.32
C THR A 6 11.45 115.43 21.85
N ALA A 7 12.51 115.41 22.66
CA ALA A 7 13.71 114.60 22.46
C ALA A 7 13.46 113.10 22.70
N LEU A 8 13.96 112.24 21.80
CA LEU A 8 14.14 110.81 22.04
C LEU A 8 15.64 110.53 22.25
N ARG A 9 16.02 110.29 23.51
CA ARG A 9 17.37 109.83 23.88
C ARG A 9 17.58 108.40 23.37
N ILE A 10 18.43 108.24 22.37
CA ILE A 10 19.02 106.93 22.05
C ILE A 10 20.08 106.63 23.10
N SER A 11 19.80 105.64 23.95
CA SER A 11 20.76 105.03 24.85
C SER A 11 21.86 104.34 24.03
N ARG A 12 23.08 104.86 24.10
CA ARG A 12 24.30 104.18 23.62
C ARG A 12 24.64 103.05 24.58
N GLY A 13 24.14 101.85 24.29
CA GLY A 13 24.69 100.61 24.81
C GLY A 13 26.08 100.39 24.23
N LYS A 14 27.11 100.37 25.07
CA LYS A 14 28.50 100.13 24.70
C LYS A 14 28.61 98.72 24.08
N GLN A 15 28.91 98.65 22.78
CA GLN A 15 29.44 97.42 22.17
C GLN A 15 30.86 97.22 22.70
N ALA A 16 31.02 96.32 23.67
CA ALA A 16 32.33 95.86 24.10
C ALA A 16 32.96 95.05 22.97
N GLY A 17 34.19 95.40 22.59
CA GLY A 17 34.98 94.65 21.61
C GLY A 17 35.24 93.23 22.11
N PHE A 18 34.50 92.26 21.56
CA PHE A 18 34.65 90.83 21.87
C PHE A 18 34.51 89.95 20.60
N LEU A 19 34.67 90.52 19.40
CA LEU A 19 34.35 89.82 18.15
C LEU A 19 35.50 89.01 17.56
N LEU A 20 36.76 89.44 17.69
CA LEU A 20 37.88 88.79 16.99
C LEU A 20 38.31 87.45 17.62
N ALA A 21 38.42 87.40 18.95
CA ALA A 21 38.82 86.19 19.67
C ALA A 21 37.74 85.10 19.66
N GLN A 22 36.46 85.48 19.78
CA GLN A 22 35.34 84.53 19.66
C GLN A 22 35.20 83.96 18.24
N MET A 23 35.43 84.77 17.19
CA MET A 23 35.48 84.28 15.82
C MET A 23 36.67 83.35 15.57
N ALA A 24 37.85 83.63 16.13
CA ALA A 24 39.02 82.75 16.00
C ALA A 24 38.77 81.37 16.66
N ILE A 25 38.16 81.35 17.85
CA ILE A 25 37.77 80.10 18.52
C ILE A 25 36.70 79.36 17.71
N PHE A 26 35.71 80.07 17.16
CA PHE A 26 34.65 79.46 16.36
C PHE A 26 35.20 78.82 15.07
N VAL A 27 36.12 79.49 14.37
CA VAL A 27 36.78 78.95 13.16
C VAL A 27 37.68 77.76 13.50
N MET A 28 38.40 77.81 14.62
CA MET A 28 39.20 76.67 15.09
C MET A 28 38.30 75.45 15.37
N LEU A 29 37.21 75.64 16.12
CA LEU A 29 36.25 74.56 16.40
C LEU A 29 35.60 74.03 15.11
N LEU A 30 35.23 74.91 14.18
CA LEU A 30 34.72 74.52 12.86
C LEU A 30 35.74 73.67 12.11
N SER A 31 37.00 74.09 12.07
CA SER A 31 38.06 73.38 11.35
C SER A 31 38.33 71.99 11.93
N VAL A 32 38.25 71.83 13.25
CA VAL A 32 38.35 70.50 13.91
C VAL A 32 37.15 69.63 13.57
N VAL A 33 35.94 70.19 13.59
CA VAL A 33 34.72 69.45 13.23
C VAL A 33 34.73 69.03 11.75
N PHE A 34 35.14 69.92 10.84
CA PHE A 34 35.28 69.60 9.42
C PHE A 34 36.43 68.62 9.15
N ALA A 35 37.53 68.68 9.90
CA ALA A 35 38.62 67.70 9.80
C ALA A 35 38.17 66.32 10.28
N TYR A 36 37.41 66.23 11.38
CA TYR A 36 36.86 64.98 11.88
C TYR A 36 35.81 64.40 10.93
N ALA A 37 34.83 65.21 10.50
CA ALA A 37 33.80 64.78 9.55
C ALA A 37 34.39 64.40 8.19
N GLY A 38 35.40 65.15 7.73
CA GLY A 38 36.15 64.84 6.52
C GLY A 38 36.92 63.53 6.65
N HIS A 39 37.57 63.28 7.79
CA HIS A 39 38.27 62.02 8.08
C HIS A 39 37.32 60.81 8.11
N GLU A 40 36.22 60.90 8.85
CA GLU A 40 35.17 59.86 8.91
C GLU A 40 34.54 59.58 7.54
N TYR A 41 34.26 60.62 6.77
CA TYR A 41 33.74 60.46 5.42
C TYR A 41 34.77 59.76 4.50
N TRP A 42 36.03 60.18 4.54
CA TRP A 42 37.09 59.58 3.73
C TRP A 42 37.35 58.12 4.11
N THR A 43 37.42 57.81 5.41
CA THR A 43 37.63 56.42 5.89
C THR A 43 36.47 55.54 5.47
N LYS A 44 35.22 56.01 5.58
CA LYS A 44 34.04 55.27 5.14
C LYS A 44 34.04 55.02 3.63
N THR A 45 34.25 56.04 2.81
CA THR A 45 34.27 55.90 1.34
C THR A 45 35.41 54.99 0.87
N VAL A 46 36.60 55.10 1.47
CA VAL A 46 37.74 54.21 1.14
C VAL A 46 37.46 52.77 1.58
N ASN A 47 36.85 52.57 2.75
CA ASN A 47 36.49 51.23 3.23
C ASN A 47 35.38 50.59 2.38
N GLU A 48 34.37 51.34 1.96
CA GLU A 48 33.32 50.86 1.05
C GLU A 48 33.90 50.47 -0.32
N GLY A 49 34.83 51.26 -0.87
CA GLY A 49 35.51 50.91 -2.12
C GLY A 49 36.31 49.62 -2.01
N ARG A 50 36.99 49.39 -0.88
CA ARG A 50 37.73 48.15 -0.60
C ARG A 50 36.81 46.95 -0.42
N ASP A 51 35.69 47.15 0.25
CA ASP A 51 34.69 46.09 0.47
C ASP A 51 34.01 45.69 -0.83
N ASN A 52 33.72 46.64 -1.72
CA ASN A 52 33.19 46.35 -3.05
C ASN A 52 34.17 45.54 -3.90
N ARG A 53 35.48 45.81 -3.82
CA ARG A 53 36.50 44.99 -4.49
C ARG A 53 36.58 43.58 -3.91
N ALA A 54 36.47 43.43 -2.59
CA ALA A 54 36.42 42.13 -1.94
C ALA A 54 35.17 41.33 -2.34
N ARG A 55 34.01 41.99 -2.39
CA ARG A 55 32.78 41.39 -2.92
C ARG A 55 32.94 40.94 -4.36
N LEU A 56 33.66 41.70 -5.21
CA LEU A 56 33.94 41.30 -6.59
C LEU A 56 34.75 39.99 -6.66
N VAL A 57 35.73 39.79 -5.76
CA VAL A 57 36.43 38.51 -5.63
C VAL A 57 35.45 37.39 -5.29
N GLY A 58 34.58 37.62 -4.31
CA GLY A 58 33.55 36.65 -3.91
C GLY A 58 32.55 36.31 -5.01
N THR A 59 32.01 37.31 -5.70
CA THR A 59 31.02 37.10 -6.77
C THR A 59 31.63 36.40 -7.98
N THR A 60 32.90 36.66 -8.29
CA THR A 60 33.63 35.96 -9.35
C THR A 60 33.90 34.51 -8.94
N LEU A 61 34.30 34.25 -7.70
CA LEU A 61 34.43 32.90 -7.15
C LEU A 61 33.11 32.11 -7.27
N ALA A 62 31.98 32.72 -6.91
CA ALA A 62 30.66 32.10 -7.08
C ALA A 62 30.35 31.79 -8.56
N LYS A 63 30.70 32.68 -9.48
CA LYS A 63 30.47 32.43 -10.91
C LYS A 63 31.34 31.32 -11.48
N ILE A 64 32.57 31.20 -11.00
CA ILE A 64 33.41 30.05 -11.33
C ILE A 64 32.84 28.77 -10.72
N ALA A 65 32.29 28.83 -9.50
CA ALA A 65 31.61 27.68 -8.89
C ALA A 65 30.38 27.21 -9.68
N ASP A 66 29.53 28.14 -10.13
CA ASP A 66 28.40 27.83 -11.02
C ASP A 66 28.86 27.16 -12.33
N ALA A 67 29.93 27.69 -12.94
CA ALA A 67 30.51 27.15 -14.16
C ALA A 67 31.11 25.76 -13.96
N THR A 68 31.86 25.54 -12.88
CA THR A 68 32.42 24.23 -12.51
C THR A 68 31.33 23.21 -12.24
N LYS A 69 30.26 23.59 -11.52
CA LYS A 69 29.11 22.72 -11.29
C LYS A 69 28.46 22.28 -12.60
N THR A 70 28.31 23.20 -13.56
CA THR A 70 27.74 22.88 -14.87
C THR A 70 28.67 22.00 -15.70
N TYR A 71 29.98 22.25 -15.64
CA TYR A 71 31.00 21.42 -16.27
C TYR A 71 30.97 19.98 -15.74
N GLU A 72 30.92 19.79 -14.42
CA GLU A 72 30.85 18.48 -13.78
C GLU A 72 29.59 17.71 -14.14
N THR A 73 28.43 18.37 -14.14
CA THR A 73 27.17 17.69 -14.46
C THR A 73 27.05 17.37 -15.95
N THR A 74 27.60 18.21 -16.83
CA THR A 74 27.54 18.01 -18.28
C THR A 74 28.48 16.88 -18.73
N TYR A 75 29.67 16.79 -18.14
CA TYR A 75 30.72 15.85 -18.56
C TYR A 75 31.07 14.82 -17.47
N TYR A 76 30.08 14.48 -16.64
CA TYR A 76 30.21 13.64 -15.45
C TYR A 76 30.98 12.33 -15.70
N GLU A 77 30.64 11.61 -16.78
CA GLU A 77 31.30 10.35 -17.09
C GLU A 77 32.72 10.55 -17.65
N GLN A 78 32.89 11.53 -18.54
CA GLN A 78 34.20 11.82 -19.16
C GLN A 78 35.22 12.26 -18.11
N ILE A 79 34.82 13.11 -17.17
CA ILE A 79 35.67 13.56 -16.05
C ILE A 79 36.15 12.36 -15.23
N GLN A 80 35.24 11.45 -14.85
CA GLN A 80 35.62 10.27 -14.06
C GLN A 80 36.47 9.26 -14.82
N ARG A 81 36.28 9.17 -16.14
CA ARG A 81 37.09 8.29 -17.01
C ARG A 81 38.40 8.94 -17.48
N GLY A 82 38.67 10.20 -17.13
CA GLY A 82 39.85 10.93 -17.60
C GLY A 82 39.87 11.15 -19.11
N GLN A 83 38.71 11.24 -19.76
CA GLN A 83 38.58 11.42 -21.21
C GLN A 83 38.63 12.89 -21.59
N ALA A 84 39.16 13.21 -22.78
CA ALA A 84 39.16 14.57 -23.29
C ALA A 84 37.73 15.07 -23.52
N ILE A 85 37.50 16.35 -23.24
CA ILE A 85 36.20 17.01 -23.37
C ILE A 85 36.31 18.09 -24.43
N THR A 86 35.45 18.05 -25.45
CA THR A 86 35.43 19.03 -26.54
C THR A 86 34.05 19.66 -26.64
N ALA A 87 34.01 20.99 -26.56
CA ALA A 87 32.79 21.78 -26.74
C ALA A 87 33.14 23.15 -27.32
N ASN A 88 32.27 23.73 -28.14
CA ASN A 88 32.48 25.07 -28.72
C ASN A 88 33.83 25.24 -29.45
N GLY A 89 34.35 24.16 -30.07
CA GLY A 89 35.65 24.17 -30.73
C GLY A 89 36.86 24.21 -29.78
N TYR A 90 36.65 24.16 -28.47
CA TYR A 90 37.68 24.13 -27.44
C TYR A 90 37.81 22.72 -26.85
N THR A 91 39.03 22.26 -26.60
CA THR A 91 39.31 20.93 -26.04
C THR A 91 40.06 21.02 -24.72
N VAL A 92 39.51 20.40 -23.67
CA VAL A 92 40.22 20.12 -22.42
C VAL A 92 40.79 18.70 -22.50
N PRO A 93 42.13 18.53 -22.40
CA PRO A 93 42.75 17.22 -22.44
C PRO A 93 42.38 16.39 -21.21
N GLY A 94 42.34 15.07 -21.36
CA GLY A 94 42.01 14.11 -20.29
C GLY A 94 42.84 14.29 -19.02
N SER A 95 44.10 14.73 -19.14
CA SER A 95 44.98 15.01 -17.98
C SER A 95 44.56 16.20 -17.11
N ARG A 96 43.65 17.05 -17.59
CA ARG A 96 43.25 18.31 -16.93
C ARG A 96 41.76 18.37 -16.61
N VAL A 97 41.00 17.31 -16.88
CA VAL A 97 39.54 17.30 -16.60
C VAL A 97 39.19 17.37 -15.12
N LEU A 98 40.13 16.99 -14.25
CA LEU A 98 40.00 17.15 -12.79
C LEU A 98 40.56 18.49 -12.28
N THR A 99 41.23 19.26 -13.13
CA THR A 99 41.84 20.55 -12.79
C THR A 99 41.65 21.57 -13.91
N PRO A 100 40.39 21.83 -14.35
CA PRO A 100 40.14 22.79 -15.42
C PRO A 100 40.57 24.19 -14.97
N THR A 101 41.16 24.94 -15.88
CA THR A 101 41.46 26.37 -15.69
C THR A 101 40.20 27.21 -15.93
N VAL A 102 40.18 28.45 -15.44
CA VAL A 102 39.10 29.40 -15.76
C VAL A 102 38.97 29.66 -17.27
N ALA A 103 40.08 29.57 -18.01
CA ALA A 103 40.08 29.65 -19.47
C ALA A 103 39.43 28.42 -20.12
N ASP A 104 39.60 27.22 -19.52
CA ASP A 104 38.90 26.02 -19.99
C ASP A 104 37.38 26.16 -19.83
N LEU A 105 36.94 26.60 -18.65
CA LEU A 105 35.51 26.79 -18.38
C LEU A 105 34.89 27.84 -19.32
N ASN A 106 35.64 28.88 -19.68
CA ASN A 106 35.19 29.87 -20.66
C ASN A 106 35.22 29.32 -22.10
N GLY A 107 36.28 28.64 -22.50
CA GLY A 107 36.42 28.03 -23.83
C GLY A 107 35.34 26.98 -24.11
N LEU A 108 34.95 26.22 -23.09
CA LEU A 108 33.83 25.27 -23.15
C LEU A 108 32.45 25.96 -23.09
N GLY A 109 32.38 27.27 -22.80
CA GLY A 109 31.14 28.06 -22.79
C GLY A 109 30.40 28.12 -21.44
N PHE A 110 31.00 27.66 -20.34
CA PHE A 110 30.37 27.68 -19.01
C PHE A 110 30.63 28.95 -18.21
N LEU A 111 31.77 29.62 -18.45
CA LEU A 111 32.16 30.83 -17.73
C LEU A 111 32.07 32.07 -18.65
N PRO A 112 31.45 33.18 -18.21
CA PRO A 112 31.41 34.40 -19.01
C PRO A 112 32.79 35.09 -19.09
N ASN A 113 33.05 35.78 -20.20
CA ASN A 113 34.36 36.36 -20.51
C ASN A 113 34.89 37.34 -19.45
N TRP A 114 34.00 38.07 -18.76
CA TRP A 114 34.40 39.02 -17.71
C TRP A 114 35.00 38.33 -16.47
N ALA A 115 34.67 37.06 -16.23
CA ALA A 115 35.11 36.29 -15.07
C ALA A 115 36.40 35.47 -15.32
N VAL A 116 36.97 35.57 -16.52
CA VAL A 116 38.19 34.83 -16.91
C VAL A 116 39.45 35.49 -16.36
N ASN A 117 39.47 36.82 -16.35
CA ASN A 117 40.67 37.57 -15.99
C ASN A 117 40.84 37.64 -14.46
N PRO A 118 42.08 37.54 -13.95
CA PRO A 118 42.36 37.78 -12.54
C PRO A 118 41.88 39.16 -12.07
N ILE A 119 41.47 39.24 -10.81
CA ILE A 119 41.01 40.47 -10.19
C ILE A 119 42.19 41.19 -9.57
N VAL A 120 42.35 42.48 -9.89
CA VAL A 120 43.36 43.31 -9.24
C VAL A 120 42.83 43.80 -7.89
N TYR A 121 43.34 43.23 -6.81
CA TYR A 121 43.04 43.61 -5.43
C TYR A 121 44.27 44.23 -4.77
N ASN A 122 44.20 45.51 -4.42
CA ASN A 122 45.30 46.28 -3.81
C ASN A 122 46.65 46.16 -4.55
N GLY A 123 46.63 46.10 -5.89
CA GLY A 123 47.83 45.97 -6.71
C GLY A 123 48.31 44.52 -6.92
N GLN A 124 47.68 43.54 -6.28
CA GLN A 124 47.93 42.12 -6.48
C GLN A 124 46.91 41.52 -7.45
N SER A 125 47.38 40.65 -8.34
CA SER A 125 46.53 39.86 -9.23
C SER A 125 46.01 38.61 -8.51
N ILE A 126 44.69 38.48 -8.39
CA ILE A 126 44.00 37.35 -7.75
C ILE A 126 43.30 36.52 -8.82
N GLY A 127 43.85 35.35 -9.13
CA GLY A 127 43.22 34.33 -9.97
C GLY A 127 42.51 33.27 -9.14
N PHE A 128 42.06 32.21 -9.81
CA PHE A 128 41.33 31.10 -9.20
C PHE A 128 41.79 29.76 -9.75
N ASN A 129 41.96 28.79 -8.86
CA ASN A 129 42.30 27.41 -9.21
C ASN A 129 41.09 26.51 -8.91
N VAL A 130 40.70 25.68 -9.88
CA VAL A 130 39.64 24.69 -9.73
C VAL A 130 40.28 23.30 -9.55
N LYS A 131 39.76 22.54 -8.60
CA LYS A 131 40.12 21.14 -8.38
C LYS A 131 38.86 20.32 -8.16
N ILE A 132 38.71 19.27 -8.95
CA ILE A 132 37.65 18.28 -8.87
C ILE A 132 38.28 16.98 -8.38
N MET A 133 37.59 16.26 -7.52
CA MET A 133 38.03 14.98 -6.96
C MET A 133 37.00 13.91 -7.28
N ILE A 134 37.46 12.68 -7.51
CA ILE A 134 36.57 11.52 -7.61
C ILE A 134 36.50 10.90 -6.23
N ASP A 135 35.35 10.98 -5.58
CA ASP A 135 35.16 10.39 -4.25
C ASP A 135 34.81 8.91 -4.36
N THR A 136 35.83 8.06 -4.18
CA THR A 136 35.70 6.61 -4.14
C THR A 136 35.56 6.05 -2.73
N SER A 137 35.46 6.89 -1.70
CA SER A 137 35.44 6.46 -0.29
C SER A 137 34.18 5.66 0.09
N THR A 138 33.10 5.84 -0.69
CA THR A 138 31.82 5.15 -0.52
C THR A 138 31.74 3.80 -1.24
N GLY A 139 32.81 3.37 -1.92
CA GLY A 139 32.85 2.11 -2.67
C GLY A 139 32.17 2.18 -4.04
N CYS A 140 31.89 3.38 -4.56
CA CYS A 140 31.40 3.56 -5.93
C CYS A 140 32.39 3.02 -6.97
N SER A 141 31.88 2.63 -8.15
CA SER A 141 32.69 2.28 -9.31
C SER A 141 32.54 3.36 -10.38
N ILE A 142 33.66 3.81 -10.96
CA ILE A 142 33.66 4.78 -12.07
C ILE A 142 32.77 4.23 -13.22
N PRO A 143 31.87 5.04 -13.81
CA PRO A 143 31.72 6.49 -13.66
C PRO A 143 30.52 6.90 -12.77
N ALA A 144 30.25 6.21 -11.67
CA ALA A 144 29.13 6.50 -10.77
C ALA A 144 29.56 7.08 -9.40
N CYS A 145 30.73 7.72 -9.36
CA CYS A 145 31.29 8.30 -8.15
C CYS A 145 30.93 9.78 -7.97
N ASN A 146 30.83 10.23 -6.72
CA ASN A 146 30.58 11.64 -6.44
C ASN A 146 31.79 12.49 -6.89
N LEU A 147 31.52 13.69 -7.40
CA LEU A 147 32.53 14.64 -7.87
C LEU A 147 32.54 15.90 -7.00
N PRO A 148 33.17 15.87 -5.80
CA PRO A 148 33.37 17.11 -5.05
C PRO A 148 34.41 18.01 -5.73
N PHE A 149 34.14 19.32 -5.74
CA PHE A 149 35.12 20.33 -6.15
C PHE A 149 35.46 21.32 -5.07
N GLN A 150 36.64 21.91 -5.24
CA GLN A 150 37.15 23.03 -4.48
C GLN A 150 37.71 24.07 -5.45
N ILE A 151 37.30 25.33 -5.27
CA ILE A 151 37.84 26.47 -6.00
C ILE A 151 38.53 27.37 -5.00
N THR A 152 39.76 27.78 -5.28
CA THR A 152 40.58 28.54 -4.33
C THR A 152 41.25 29.71 -5.03
N THR A 153 41.28 30.88 -4.39
CA THR A 153 42.03 32.05 -4.88
C THR A 153 43.54 31.74 -4.99
N THR A 154 44.23 32.27 -6.00
CA THR A 154 45.67 32.01 -6.20
C THR A 154 46.57 32.76 -5.22
N GLY A 155 46.05 33.80 -4.55
CA GLY A 155 46.78 34.59 -3.58
C GLY A 155 45.86 35.16 -2.51
N PRO A 156 46.41 35.54 -1.34
CA PRO A 156 45.62 36.04 -0.23
C PRO A 156 45.16 37.49 -0.47
N LEU A 157 44.07 37.87 0.18
CA LEU A 157 43.68 39.28 0.25
C LEU A 157 44.53 39.95 1.34
N LEU A 158 45.45 40.82 0.93
CA LEU A 158 46.38 41.51 1.82
C LEU A 158 45.89 42.92 2.19
N ASP A 159 46.26 43.36 3.39
CA ASP A 159 45.93 44.68 3.89
C ASP A 159 46.63 45.76 3.04
N PRO A 160 45.91 46.81 2.62
CA PRO A 160 46.45 47.87 1.76
C PRO A 160 47.50 48.77 2.43
N VAL A 161 47.58 48.80 3.76
CA VAL A 161 48.53 49.60 4.55
C VAL A 161 49.75 48.76 4.91
N ASN A 162 49.53 47.49 5.24
CA ASN A 162 50.60 46.52 5.46
C ASN A 162 50.40 45.31 4.55
N THR A 163 51.03 45.35 3.38
CA THR A 163 50.95 44.33 2.34
C THR A 163 51.54 42.98 2.74
N VAL A 164 52.03 42.83 3.98
CA VAL A 164 52.47 41.55 4.55
C VAL A 164 51.35 40.87 5.34
N ASN A 165 50.35 41.64 5.81
CA ASN A 165 49.27 41.13 6.65
C ASN A 165 48.05 40.73 5.83
N VAL A 166 47.38 39.65 6.26
CA VAL A 166 46.11 39.21 5.68
C VAL A 166 44.98 40.13 6.12
N ASP A 167 44.17 40.56 5.16
CA ASP A 167 42.95 41.31 5.39
C ASP A 167 41.76 40.40 5.67
N ILE A 168 41.68 39.88 6.90
CA ILE A 168 40.67 38.90 7.31
C ILE A 168 39.26 39.42 7.11
N ARG A 169 39.01 40.70 7.40
CA ARG A 169 37.67 41.28 7.27
C ARG A 169 37.18 41.20 5.83
N ARG A 170 38.00 41.62 4.86
CA ARG A 170 37.62 41.58 3.45
C ARG A 170 37.68 40.17 2.86
N ALA A 171 38.58 39.31 3.33
CA ALA A 171 38.55 37.88 2.98
C ALA A 171 37.22 37.23 3.41
N THR A 172 36.73 37.55 4.62
CA THR A 172 35.41 37.08 5.10
C THR A 172 34.26 37.67 4.30
N ILE A 173 34.30 38.97 3.94
CA ILE A 173 33.29 39.57 3.04
C ILE A 173 33.27 38.86 1.69
N ALA A 174 34.44 38.57 1.12
CA ALA A 174 34.55 37.88 -0.16
C ALA A 174 34.02 36.44 -0.06
N ALA A 175 34.34 35.70 1.00
CA ALA A 175 33.78 34.38 1.26
C ALA A 175 32.24 34.43 1.38
N GLN A 176 31.69 35.34 2.19
CA GLN A 176 30.24 35.51 2.33
C GLN A 176 29.56 35.90 1.01
N ALA A 177 30.21 36.74 0.19
CA ALA A 177 29.71 37.11 -1.13
C ALA A 177 29.75 35.95 -2.13
N ALA A 178 30.67 34.99 -1.96
CA ALA A 178 30.71 33.78 -2.77
C ALA A 178 29.62 32.78 -2.36
N SER A 179 29.56 32.45 -1.06
CA SER A 179 28.49 31.64 -0.48
C SER A 179 28.52 31.73 1.05
N PRO A 180 27.39 32.00 1.73
CA PRO A 180 27.34 32.02 3.19
C PRO A 180 27.64 30.66 3.85
N GLY A 181 27.37 29.55 3.15
CA GLY A 181 27.46 28.19 3.68
C GLY A 181 28.64 27.37 3.16
N ASN A 182 29.07 27.61 1.92
CA ASN A 182 30.02 26.74 1.22
C ASN A 182 31.33 27.43 0.86
N ALA A 183 31.51 28.70 1.24
CA ALA A 183 32.75 29.43 1.07
C ALA A 183 33.35 29.86 2.42
N GLY A 184 34.68 29.87 2.48
CA GLY A 184 35.43 30.02 3.70
C GLY A 184 36.83 30.57 3.47
N VAL A 185 37.46 31.01 4.56
CA VAL A 185 38.77 31.65 4.56
C VAL A 185 39.77 30.78 5.31
N ALA A 186 41.00 30.70 4.80
CA ALA A 186 42.11 30.11 5.54
C ALA A 186 42.64 31.13 6.56
N MET A 187 42.25 30.99 7.83
CA MET A 187 42.59 31.97 8.86
C MET A 187 44.04 31.82 9.36
N PRO A 188 44.81 32.92 9.52
CA PRO A 188 46.16 32.89 10.07
C PRO A 188 46.17 32.52 11.55
N THR A 189 47.28 31.94 12.00
CA THR A 189 47.50 31.57 13.41
C THR A 189 47.51 32.77 14.35
N SER A 190 47.91 33.96 13.86
CA SER A 190 47.90 35.21 14.62
C SER A 190 46.50 35.65 15.06
N PHE A 191 45.44 35.13 14.43
CA PHE A 191 44.04 35.37 14.80
C PHE A 191 43.39 34.13 15.46
N GLY A 192 44.20 33.18 15.94
CA GLY A 192 43.72 31.91 16.52
C GLY A 192 43.17 30.93 15.49
N GLY A 193 43.40 31.17 14.20
CA GLY A 193 42.96 30.31 13.09
C GLY A 193 43.96 29.23 12.72
N ASN A 194 43.56 28.35 11.79
CA ASN A 194 44.44 27.34 11.21
C ASN A 194 44.56 27.58 9.69
N PRO A 195 45.74 27.96 9.17
CA PRO A 195 45.91 28.27 7.75
C PRO A 195 45.84 27.04 6.86
N ALA A 196 45.87 25.82 7.41
CA ALA A 196 45.78 24.56 6.68
C ALA A 196 44.34 24.12 6.36
N ILE A 197 43.32 24.88 6.76
CA ILE A 197 41.90 24.59 6.49
C ILE A 197 41.15 25.85 6.07
N PHE A 198 40.06 25.67 5.32
CA PHE A 198 39.11 26.73 5.01
C PHE A 198 37.90 26.62 5.93
N VAL A 199 37.52 27.73 6.57
CA VAL A 199 36.39 27.77 7.50
C VAL A 199 35.40 28.86 7.11
N THR A 200 34.11 28.55 7.20
CA THR A 200 33.02 29.52 6.96
C THR A 200 32.97 30.56 8.08
N ASN A 201 32.14 31.59 7.89
CA ASN A 201 31.88 32.59 8.93
C ASN A 201 31.26 32.01 10.21
N ASN A 202 30.66 30.81 10.13
CA ASN A 202 30.08 30.10 11.28
C ASN A 202 31.04 29.06 11.89
N GLY A 203 32.30 29.02 11.45
CA GLY A 203 33.32 28.11 11.96
C GLY A 203 33.28 26.69 11.36
N THR A 204 32.45 26.44 10.36
CA THR A 204 32.38 25.12 9.68
C THR A 204 33.57 24.94 8.75
N GLN A 205 34.29 23.83 8.87
CA GLN A 205 35.34 23.48 7.91
C GLN A 205 34.73 23.01 6.59
N ILE A 206 35.16 23.60 5.48
CA ILE A 206 34.67 23.26 4.13
C ILE A 206 35.70 22.55 3.27
N GLY A 207 36.97 22.55 3.67
CA GLY A 207 38.05 21.91 2.92
C GLY A 207 39.42 22.13 3.56
N THR A 208 40.42 21.44 3.02
CA THR A 208 41.82 21.63 3.40
C THR A 208 42.49 22.70 2.53
N ASN A 209 43.54 23.31 3.04
CA ASN A 209 44.43 24.23 2.33
C ASN A 209 45.86 23.67 2.36
N PRO A 210 46.22 22.78 1.42
CA PRO A 210 47.51 22.07 1.46
C PRO A 210 48.74 23.00 1.47
N GLY A 211 48.64 24.17 0.85
CA GLY A 211 49.71 25.17 0.84
C GLY A 211 49.87 25.93 2.16
N SER A 212 48.94 25.80 3.10
CA SER A 212 48.93 26.49 4.40
C SER A 212 49.14 28.01 4.29
N VAL A 213 48.68 28.61 3.18
CA VAL A 213 48.74 30.05 2.95
C VAL A 213 47.49 30.69 3.56
N ALA A 214 47.70 31.49 4.60
CA ALA A 214 46.61 32.24 5.23
C ALA A 214 46.06 33.34 4.29
N GLY A 215 44.77 33.64 4.41
CA GLY A 215 44.10 34.70 3.64
C GLY A 215 43.57 34.29 2.28
N LEU A 216 43.77 33.03 1.88
CA LEU A 216 43.09 32.45 0.73
C LEU A 216 41.60 32.27 1.02
N ILE A 217 40.79 32.38 -0.02
CA ILE A 217 39.36 32.11 0.01
C ILE A 217 39.12 30.87 -0.83
N SER A 218 38.28 29.97 -0.34
CA SER A 218 37.87 28.79 -1.08
C SER A 218 36.37 28.58 -1.02
N MET A 219 35.82 27.94 -2.04
CA MET A 219 34.43 27.50 -2.12
C MET A 219 34.40 26.03 -2.52
N THR A 220 33.55 25.25 -1.87
CA THR A 220 33.29 23.85 -2.23
C THR A 220 31.84 23.62 -2.62
N ASN A 221 31.54 22.46 -3.21
CA ASN A 221 30.18 22.05 -3.55
C ASN A 221 29.54 21.11 -2.52
N ASN A 222 30.09 21.04 -1.29
CA ASN A 222 29.64 20.09 -0.27
C ASN A 222 28.10 20.06 -0.15
N TYR A 223 27.51 18.92 -0.52
CA TYR A 223 26.10 18.53 -0.43
C TYR A 223 25.02 19.54 -0.87
N ASP A 224 25.36 20.59 -1.63
CA ASP A 224 24.37 21.39 -2.38
C ASP A 224 24.02 20.75 -3.75
N SER A 225 24.33 19.47 -3.89
CA SER A 225 23.92 18.61 -4.99
C SER A 225 22.50 18.08 -4.79
N GLN A 226 21.53 18.99 -4.82
CA GLN A 226 20.20 18.68 -5.35
C GLN A 226 20.27 18.09 -6.79
N GLY A 227 21.44 18.09 -7.44
CA GLY A 227 21.69 17.40 -8.71
C GLY A 227 22.20 15.95 -8.60
N PHE A 228 22.62 15.48 -7.41
CA PHE A 228 23.16 14.13 -7.20
C PHE A 228 22.42 13.32 -6.12
N ALA A 229 21.32 13.84 -5.54
CA ALA A 229 20.40 12.95 -4.87
C ALA A 229 19.87 11.93 -5.89
N SER A 230 19.83 10.66 -5.50
CA SER A 230 19.44 9.49 -6.29
C SER A 230 17.97 9.52 -6.70
N PHE A 231 17.58 10.51 -7.49
CA PHE A 231 16.24 10.57 -8.05
C PHE A 231 16.08 9.45 -9.07
N LEU A 232 14.96 8.73 -8.96
CA LEU A 232 14.47 7.91 -10.06
C LEU A 232 14.28 8.82 -11.27
N ARG A 233 14.92 8.51 -12.40
CA ARG A 233 14.78 9.32 -13.61
C ARG A 233 13.33 9.32 -14.07
N ARG A 234 12.80 10.51 -14.37
CA ARG A 234 11.42 10.70 -14.82
C ARG A 234 11.17 10.22 -16.25
N ASP A 235 12.23 10.10 -17.04
CA ASP A 235 12.16 9.67 -18.44
C ASP A 235 12.18 8.15 -18.62
N GLY A 236 12.36 7.38 -17.54
CA GLY A 236 12.32 5.92 -17.56
C GLY A 236 13.44 5.26 -18.36
N THR A 237 14.45 6.01 -18.83
CA THR A 237 15.48 5.47 -19.74
C THR A 237 16.53 4.61 -19.03
N LEU A 238 16.57 4.64 -17.69
CA LEU A 238 17.48 3.85 -16.90
C LEU A 238 16.68 2.99 -15.90
N PRO A 239 16.79 1.64 -15.98
CA PRO A 239 16.13 0.77 -15.02
C PRO A 239 16.79 0.91 -13.64
N MET A 240 16.00 0.70 -12.59
CA MET A 240 16.54 0.52 -11.24
C MET A 240 17.32 -0.79 -11.17
N THR A 241 18.48 -0.78 -10.51
CA THR A 241 19.32 -1.98 -10.29
C THR A 241 19.12 -2.60 -8.92
N GLY A 242 18.22 -2.05 -8.10
CA GLY A 242 17.90 -2.51 -6.75
C GLY A 242 16.51 -2.06 -6.30
N ASP A 243 16.15 -2.42 -5.06
CA ASP A 243 14.83 -2.15 -4.51
C ASP A 243 14.55 -0.66 -4.33
N PHE A 244 13.30 -0.28 -4.54
CA PHE A 244 12.83 1.06 -4.19
C PHE A 244 12.54 1.14 -2.69
N ASN A 245 13.52 1.60 -1.92
CA ASN A 245 13.41 1.71 -0.47
C ASN A 245 12.82 3.07 -0.05
N LEU A 246 11.64 3.03 0.57
CA LEU A 246 10.93 4.20 1.14
C LEU A 246 11.03 4.26 2.67
N GLN A 247 12.02 3.60 3.26
CA GLN A 247 12.34 3.70 4.67
C GLN A 247 13.45 4.74 4.86
N ASP A 248 13.23 5.71 5.75
CA ASP A 248 14.29 6.65 6.13
C ASP A 248 15.25 6.06 7.18
N THR A 249 16.29 6.81 7.52
CA THR A 249 17.32 6.40 8.49
C THR A 249 16.80 6.24 9.92
N THR A 250 15.62 6.78 10.24
CA THR A 250 14.94 6.57 11.52
C THR A 250 14.08 5.31 11.52
N GLY A 251 13.95 4.66 10.37
CA GLY A 251 13.13 3.49 10.17
C GLY A 251 11.69 3.77 9.79
N ALA A 252 11.30 5.05 9.63
CA ALA A 252 9.93 5.42 9.25
C ALA A 252 9.70 5.13 7.76
N LYS A 253 8.52 4.58 7.45
CA LYS A 253 8.10 4.21 6.09
C LYS A 253 7.28 5.34 5.47
N HIS A 254 7.52 5.61 4.20
CA HIS A 254 6.87 6.70 3.46
C HIS A 254 5.85 6.18 2.44
N ASN A 255 4.82 7.00 2.19
CA ASN A 255 3.73 6.68 1.26
C ASN A 255 4.11 7.00 -0.19
N ILE A 256 3.55 6.25 -1.14
CA ILE A 256 3.51 6.63 -2.55
C ILE A 256 2.18 7.34 -2.81
N ASN A 257 2.21 8.67 -2.90
CA ASN A 257 1.02 9.48 -3.17
C ASN A 257 0.93 9.82 -4.67
N ASN A 258 -0.29 9.93 -5.20
CA ASN A 258 -0.59 10.34 -6.59
C ASN A 258 -0.01 9.41 -7.69
N ALA A 259 0.19 8.12 -7.39
CA ALA A 259 0.48 7.13 -8.42
C ALA A 259 -0.79 6.85 -9.25
N ALA A 260 -0.73 7.09 -10.56
CA ALA A 260 -1.84 6.77 -11.45
C ALA A 260 -2.05 5.25 -11.58
N THR A 261 -0.96 4.47 -11.60
CA THR A 261 -0.99 3.01 -11.69
C THR A 261 0.27 2.42 -11.08
N VAL A 262 0.12 1.28 -10.39
CA VAL A 262 1.24 0.44 -9.93
C VAL A 262 1.14 -0.89 -10.67
N ASN A 263 2.01 -1.09 -11.66
CA ASN A 263 2.08 -2.35 -12.40
C ASN A 263 3.10 -3.27 -11.73
N ALA A 264 2.61 -4.21 -10.91
CA ALA A 264 3.42 -5.16 -10.17
C ALA A 264 3.05 -6.59 -10.55
N GLN A 265 4.05 -7.44 -10.73
CA GLN A 265 3.83 -8.89 -10.91
C GLN A 265 3.28 -9.52 -9.63
N GLN A 266 3.68 -8.98 -8.46
CA GLN A 266 3.25 -9.45 -7.16
C GLN A 266 3.20 -8.28 -6.18
N VAL A 267 2.19 -8.28 -5.31
CA VAL A 267 2.12 -7.40 -4.14
C VAL A 267 2.25 -8.28 -2.89
N VAL A 268 3.38 -8.19 -2.20
CA VAL A 268 3.63 -8.93 -0.95
C VAL A 268 3.48 -7.97 0.22
N VAL A 269 2.59 -8.31 1.16
CA VAL A 269 2.45 -7.60 2.43
C VAL A 269 2.95 -8.49 3.57
N PRO A 270 3.70 -7.96 4.55
CA PRO A 270 4.10 -8.75 5.72
C PRO A 270 2.87 -9.23 6.49
N GLY A 271 2.96 -10.39 7.14
CA GLY A 271 1.87 -10.93 7.95
C GLY A 271 1.31 -9.91 8.96
N GLY A 272 -0.01 -9.86 9.07
CA GLY A 272 -0.69 -8.87 9.91
C GLY A 272 -1.01 -7.55 9.20
N ASN A 273 -0.55 -7.36 7.96
CA ASN A 273 -0.89 -6.20 7.13
C ASN A 273 -1.95 -6.55 6.08
N ASN A 274 -2.39 -5.55 5.33
CA ASN A 274 -3.45 -5.70 4.34
C ASN A 274 -3.16 -4.91 3.06
N VAL A 275 -3.68 -5.42 1.94
CA VAL A 275 -3.91 -4.63 0.74
C VAL A 275 -5.31 -4.04 0.86
N LYS A 276 -5.38 -2.73 1.11
CA LYS A 276 -6.64 -2.01 1.26
C LYS A 276 -7.13 -1.49 -0.08
N VAL A 277 -8.36 -1.85 -0.47
CA VAL A 277 -9.04 -1.38 -1.67
C VAL A 277 -10.31 -0.66 -1.24
N GLY A 278 -10.29 0.67 -1.25
CA GLY A 278 -11.37 1.49 -0.69
C GLY A 278 -11.60 1.18 0.80
N SER A 279 -12.82 0.79 1.16
CA SER A 279 -13.18 0.39 2.53
C SER A 279 -13.04 -1.11 2.80
N ALA A 280 -12.63 -1.89 1.81
CA ALA A 280 -12.39 -3.34 1.94
C ALA A 280 -10.89 -3.64 2.05
N ALA A 281 -10.56 -4.77 2.68
CA ALA A 281 -9.18 -5.20 2.85
C ALA A 281 -9.02 -6.68 2.52
N LEU A 282 -7.96 -6.99 1.75
CA LEU A 282 -7.36 -8.31 1.68
C LEU A 282 -6.31 -8.39 2.77
N TYR A 283 -6.60 -9.14 3.83
CA TYR A 283 -5.73 -9.34 4.97
C TYR A 283 -5.06 -10.70 4.88
N GLY A 284 -3.77 -10.78 5.19
CA GLY A 284 -3.05 -12.03 5.29
C GLY A 284 -2.27 -12.13 6.60
N ASP A 285 -2.28 -13.31 7.20
CA ASP A 285 -1.34 -13.70 8.26
C ASP A 285 -0.45 -14.86 7.76
N SER A 286 0.32 -15.49 8.64
CA SER A 286 1.23 -16.58 8.26
C SER A 286 0.50 -17.88 7.85
N GLN A 287 -0.81 -17.96 8.03
CA GLN A 287 -1.62 -19.16 7.81
C GLN A 287 -2.85 -18.93 6.94
N ASN A 288 -3.45 -17.74 6.99
CA ASN A 288 -4.77 -17.46 6.43
C ASN A 288 -4.80 -16.16 5.62
N ILE A 289 -5.76 -16.08 4.71
CA ILE A 289 -6.15 -14.86 4.01
C ILE A 289 -7.63 -14.61 4.31
N ALA A 290 -7.99 -13.35 4.58
CA ALA A 290 -9.36 -12.94 4.83
C ALA A 290 -9.75 -11.73 3.97
N MET A 291 -10.96 -11.77 3.41
CA MET A 291 -11.61 -10.61 2.80
C MET A 291 -12.50 -9.93 3.85
N ARG A 292 -12.27 -8.65 4.13
CA ARG A 292 -13.04 -7.89 5.13
C ARG A 292 -13.74 -6.70 4.48
N ALA A 293 -15.06 -6.67 4.58
CA ALA A 293 -15.88 -5.50 4.25
C ALA A 293 -16.12 -4.64 5.50
N ALA A 294 -16.44 -3.36 5.30
CA ALA A 294 -16.89 -2.49 6.38
C ALA A 294 -18.22 -3.00 6.98
N PRO A 295 -18.57 -2.61 8.23
CA PRO A 295 -19.86 -2.96 8.83
C PRO A 295 -21.04 -2.62 7.91
N GLY A 296 -21.93 -3.60 7.68
CA GLY A 296 -23.06 -3.46 6.74
C GLY A 296 -22.71 -3.64 5.25
N GLY A 297 -21.43 -3.84 4.91
CA GLY A 297 -20.98 -4.12 3.56
C GLY A 297 -21.09 -5.59 3.16
N SER A 298 -20.93 -5.86 1.87
CA SER A 298 -20.87 -7.21 1.29
C SER A 298 -19.60 -7.38 0.45
N ALA A 299 -19.14 -8.62 0.29
CA ALA A 299 -18.07 -8.95 -0.64
C ALA A 299 -18.68 -9.57 -1.90
N PHE A 300 -18.32 -9.01 -3.07
CA PHE A 300 -18.75 -9.51 -4.36
C PHE A 300 -17.52 -9.95 -5.16
N ALA A 301 -17.67 -11.01 -5.95
CA ALA A 301 -16.73 -11.31 -7.03
C ALA A 301 -17.47 -11.13 -8.35
N GLN A 302 -16.97 -10.18 -9.15
CA GLN A 302 -17.58 -9.76 -10.39
C GLN A 302 -16.49 -9.51 -11.44
N ASP A 303 -16.85 -9.62 -12.71
CA ASP A 303 -16.00 -9.16 -13.80
C ASP A 303 -15.98 -7.62 -13.87
N THR A 304 -15.19 -7.06 -14.80
CA THR A 304 -15.10 -5.60 -14.98
C THR A 304 -16.40 -4.94 -15.43
N ASN A 305 -17.37 -5.72 -15.91
CA ASN A 305 -18.68 -5.24 -16.34
C ASN A 305 -19.74 -5.41 -15.23
N GLY A 306 -19.37 -5.95 -14.06
CA GLY A 306 -20.27 -6.20 -12.94
C GLY A 306 -21.03 -7.53 -13.01
N ASN A 307 -20.73 -8.41 -13.97
CA ASN A 307 -21.33 -9.74 -14.02
C ASN A 307 -20.74 -10.67 -12.96
N TYR A 308 -21.48 -11.70 -12.56
CA TYR A 308 -20.98 -12.71 -11.64
C TYR A 308 -19.84 -13.54 -12.26
N VAL A 309 -18.87 -13.94 -11.44
CA VAL A 309 -17.76 -14.82 -11.84
C VAL A 309 -17.89 -16.20 -11.19
N ALA A 310 -17.29 -17.20 -11.81
CA ALA A 310 -17.20 -18.54 -11.26
C ALA A 310 -16.15 -18.61 -10.13
N PHE A 311 -16.51 -19.26 -9.03
CA PHE A 311 -15.57 -19.69 -8.00
C PHE A 311 -15.23 -21.17 -8.22
N ASN A 312 -14.01 -21.45 -8.66
CA ASN A 312 -13.49 -22.81 -8.80
C ASN A 312 -12.64 -23.15 -7.57
N ALA A 313 -13.22 -23.91 -6.64
CA ALA A 313 -12.58 -24.32 -5.39
C ALA A 313 -12.74 -25.84 -5.20
N GLY A 314 -11.78 -26.46 -4.51
CA GLY A 314 -11.92 -27.86 -4.09
C GLY A 314 -13.06 -28.03 -3.09
N ASP A 315 -12.94 -27.34 -1.95
CA ASP A 315 -13.97 -27.28 -0.91
C ASP A 315 -14.42 -25.84 -0.65
N VAL A 316 -15.71 -25.67 -0.39
CA VAL A 316 -16.30 -24.42 0.10
C VAL A 316 -16.96 -24.70 1.44
N ASN A 317 -16.37 -24.21 2.53
CA ASN A 317 -16.94 -24.34 3.87
C ASN A 317 -17.66 -23.03 4.27
N SER A 318 -18.98 -23.11 4.44
CA SER A 318 -19.81 -21.98 4.89
C SER A 318 -20.39 -22.28 6.28
N ASN A 319 -20.07 -21.43 7.26
CA ASN A 319 -20.65 -21.54 8.61
C ASN A 319 -22.09 -21.00 8.70
N GLY A 320 -22.50 -20.19 7.71
CA GLY A 320 -23.83 -19.59 7.63
C GLY A 320 -24.66 -20.20 6.50
N ASN A 321 -25.76 -19.53 6.18
CA ASN A 321 -26.65 -19.95 5.09
C ASN A 321 -26.00 -19.75 3.73
N VAL A 322 -26.23 -20.70 2.81
CA VAL A 322 -25.93 -20.56 1.39
C VAL A 322 -27.25 -20.35 0.66
N SER A 323 -27.40 -19.22 -0.04
CA SER A 323 -28.59 -18.90 -0.84
C SER A 323 -28.22 -18.92 -2.31
N THR A 324 -28.93 -19.71 -3.11
CA THR A 324 -28.71 -19.85 -4.55
C THR A 324 -29.96 -19.45 -5.32
N SER A 325 -29.85 -18.46 -6.22
CA SER A 325 -30.96 -18.07 -7.10
C SER A 325 -31.16 -19.03 -8.29
N GLY A 326 -30.14 -19.85 -8.58
CA GLY A 326 -30.17 -20.89 -9.60
C GLY A 326 -30.11 -22.30 -9.01
N ASN A 327 -29.70 -23.25 -9.83
CA ASN A 327 -29.65 -24.67 -9.46
C ASN A 327 -28.43 -25.00 -8.58
N LEU A 328 -28.62 -25.85 -7.57
CA LEU A 328 -27.53 -26.60 -6.94
C LEU A 328 -27.34 -27.92 -7.70
N THR A 329 -26.19 -28.11 -8.34
CA THR A 329 -25.90 -29.30 -9.17
C THR A 329 -24.78 -30.12 -8.56
N PHE A 330 -25.01 -31.43 -8.44
CA PHE A 330 -24.02 -32.41 -8.03
C PHE A 330 -23.51 -33.16 -9.27
N SER A 331 -22.25 -32.92 -9.66
CA SER A 331 -21.73 -33.31 -10.98
C SER A 331 -21.01 -34.66 -11.03
N ASN A 332 -20.77 -35.31 -9.88
CA ASN A 332 -20.14 -36.63 -9.81
C ASN A 332 -21.05 -37.65 -9.12
N GLY A 333 -20.85 -38.94 -9.42
CA GLY A 333 -21.74 -40.02 -8.97
C GLY A 333 -21.76 -40.29 -7.45
N TRP A 334 -20.94 -39.59 -6.67
CA TRP A 334 -20.80 -39.77 -5.22
C TRP A 334 -21.19 -38.54 -4.41
N ALA A 335 -21.57 -37.44 -5.07
CA ALA A 335 -22.00 -36.24 -4.38
C ALA A 335 -23.37 -36.45 -3.72
N ALA A 336 -23.48 -35.97 -2.49
CA ALA A 336 -24.67 -36.13 -1.67
C ALA A 336 -24.94 -34.86 -0.86
N ALA A 337 -26.21 -34.59 -0.58
CA ALA A 337 -26.63 -33.65 0.44
C ALA A 337 -26.86 -34.40 1.75
N THR A 338 -25.98 -34.22 2.73
CA THR A 338 -26.08 -34.84 4.06
C THR A 338 -26.38 -33.79 5.12
N SER A 339 -27.18 -34.16 6.13
CA SER A 339 -27.43 -33.33 7.31
C SER A 339 -27.29 -34.19 8.57
N ALA A 340 -26.61 -33.67 9.59
CA ALA A 340 -26.55 -34.33 10.90
C ALA A 340 -27.92 -34.34 11.61
N GLY A 341 -28.84 -33.47 11.17
CA GLY A 341 -30.22 -33.41 11.63
C GLY A 341 -31.21 -33.72 10.51
N ARG A 342 -32.23 -32.86 10.38
CA ARG A 342 -33.25 -32.99 9.35
C ARG A 342 -32.85 -32.23 8.09
N LEU A 343 -32.91 -32.89 6.94
CA LEU A 343 -32.97 -32.22 5.64
C LEU A 343 -34.42 -31.76 5.38
N HIS A 344 -34.63 -30.48 5.15
CA HIS A 344 -35.95 -29.91 4.85
C HIS A 344 -35.95 -29.37 3.41
N ILE A 345 -36.81 -29.93 2.57
CA ILE A 345 -37.02 -29.47 1.18
C ILE A 345 -38.43 -28.91 1.13
N ASN A 346 -38.54 -27.58 1.00
CA ASN A 346 -39.81 -26.91 0.76
C ASN A 346 -39.81 -26.41 -0.68
N SER A 347 -40.68 -26.98 -1.50
CA SER A 347 -40.79 -26.65 -2.92
C SER A 347 -42.16 -25.99 -3.16
N GLY A 348 -42.17 -24.91 -3.94
CA GLY A 348 -43.42 -24.32 -4.44
C GLY A 348 -44.13 -25.20 -5.48
N GLU A 349 -43.46 -26.25 -5.96
CA GLU A 349 -43.96 -27.23 -6.93
C GLU A 349 -43.67 -28.68 -6.48
N ASN A 350 -43.87 -29.67 -7.37
CA ASN A 350 -43.58 -31.08 -7.11
C ASN A 350 -42.09 -31.35 -6.90
N LEU A 351 -41.76 -32.25 -5.96
CA LEU A 351 -40.42 -32.82 -5.84
C LEU A 351 -40.26 -33.96 -6.85
N TYR A 352 -39.39 -33.75 -7.85
CA TYR A 352 -39.02 -34.78 -8.82
C TYR A 352 -37.77 -35.54 -8.37
N LEU A 353 -37.90 -36.84 -8.13
CA LEU A 353 -36.78 -37.74 -7.85
C LEU A 353 -36.61 -38.68 -9.04
N GLN A 354 -35.68 -38.36 -9.95
CA GLN A 354 -35.43 -39.13 -11.16
C GLN A 354 -34.07 -39.85 -11.04
N PRO A 355 -34.06 -41.16 -10.76
CA PRO A 355 -32.83 -41.93 -10.86
C PRO A 355 -32.42 -42.06 -12.34
N TRP A 356 -31.12 -42.27 -12.59
CA TRP A 356 -30.62 -42.55 -13.95
C TRP A 356 -31.23 -43.86 -14.48
N ALA A 357 -31.14 -44.13 -15.78
CA ALA A 357 -31.68 -45.34 -16.38
C ALA A 357 -31.19 -46.60 -15.61
N ALA A 358 -32.14 -47.40 -15.09
CA ALA A 358 -31.96 -48.55 -14.20
C ALA A 358 -31.70 -48.27 -12.69
N GLY A 359 -31.66 -47.01 -12.24
CA GLY A 359 -31.56 -46.68 -10.82
C GLY A 359 -32.92 -46.73 -10.10
N GLN A 360 -32.88 -46.94 -8.78
CA GLN A 360 -34.06 -46.91 -7.92
C GLN A 360 -33.99 -45.72 -6.97
N THR A 361 -35.09 -44.99 -6.81
CA THR A 361 -35.24 -44.03 -5.70
C THR A 361 -35.62 -44.80 -4.44
N VAL A 362 -34.76 -44.74 -3.43
CA VAL A 362 -35.02 -45.31 -2.10
C VAL A 362 -35.35 -44.18 -1.15
N VAL A 363 -36.59 -44.17 -0.63
CA VAL A 363 -37.03 -43.22 0.40
C VAL A 363 -37.15 -43.98 1.70
N GLY A 364 -36.10 -43.90 2.52
CA GLY A 364 -35.89 -44.73 3.72
C GLY A 364 -34.40 -44.89 4.00
N GLY A 365 -34.02 -45.32 5.20
CA GLY A 365 -32.61 -45.34 5.62
C GLY A 365 -31.80 -46.43 4.95
N GLY A 366 -30.71 -46.07 4.27
CA GLY A 366 -29.65 -46.99 3.79
C GLY A 366 -28.82 -47.67 4.89
N GLY A 367 -29.43 -47.90 6.06
CA GLY A 367 -28.80 -48.47 7.27
C GLY A 367 -29.80 -48.82 8.39
N GLY A 368 -31.12 -48.79 8.12
CA GLY A 368 -32.16 -49.12 9.10
C GLY A 368 -33.59 -48.85 8.61
N SER A 369 -34.60 -49.23 9.43
CA SER A 369 -36.03 -49.10 9.11
C SER A 369 -36.51 -47.63 9.09
N GLY A 370 -36.20 -46.90 8.02
CA GLY A 370 -36.81 -45.59 7.77
C GLY A 370 -38.29 -45.76 7.39
N GLN A 371 -39.16 -44.93 7.94
CA GLN A 371 -40.57 -44.89 7.58
C GLN A 371 -40.81 -43.77 6.55
N LEU A 372 -41.58 -44.07 5.51
CA LEU A 372 -42.15 -43.04 4.63
C LEU A 372 -43.56 -42.70 5.15
N LEU A 373 -43.73 -41.50 5.69
CA LEU A 373 -45.04 -40.97 6.08
C LEU A 373 -45.58 -40.09 4.95
N VAL A 374 -46.70 -40.50 4.35
CA VAL A 374 -47.43 -39.72 3.35
C VAL A 374 -48.69 -39.15 4.00
N THR A 375 -48.78 -37.83 4.12
CA THR A 375 -49.96 -37.16 4.70
C THR A 375 -51.17 -37.12 3.76
N GLY A 376 -50.92 -37.28 2.45
CA GLY A 376 -51.92 -37.41 1.41
C GLY A 376 -52.09 -38.85 0.91
N ARG A 377 -52.33 -39.01 -0.39
CA ARG A 377 -52.47 -40.32 -1.04
C ARG A 377 -51.12 -40.84 -1.53
N LEU A 378 -50.88 -42.14 -1.39
CA LEU A 378 -49.81 -42.86 -2.08
C LEU A 378 -50.41 -43.56 -3.32
N THR A 379 -49.92 -43.22 -4.50
CA THR A 379 -50.35 -43.78 -5.79
C THR A 379 -49.15 -44.21 -6.61
N GLY A 380 -49.21 -45.40 -7.22
CA GLY A 380 -48.25 -45.84 -8.23
C GLY A 380 -48.90 -45.84 -9.61
N ASN A 381 -48.12 -45.62 -10.68
CA ASN A 381 -48.64 -45.67 -12.06
C ASN A 381 -48.96 -47.10 -12.53
N GLU A 382 -48.27 -48.10 -11.98
CA GLU A 382 -48.47 -49.50 -12.33
C GLU A 382 -48.96 -50.30 -11.12
N TYR A 383 -48.10 -50.48 -10.11
CA TYR A 383 -48.44 -51.22 -8.90
C TYR A 383 -47.74 -50.66 -7.65
N ILE A 384 -48.33 -50.95 -6.48
CA ILE A 384 -47.69 -50.79 -5.16
C ILE A 384 -47.55 -52.21 -4.59
N VAL A 385 -46.32 -52.59 -4.22
CA VAL A 385 -46.02 -53.92 -3.66
C VAL A 385 -45.71 -53.79 -2.18
N ALA A 386 -46.48 -54.50 -1.35
CA ALA A 386 -46.14 -54.70 0.06
C ALA A 386 -45.20 -55.91 0.18
N ASN A 387 -43.95 -55.68 0.61
CA ASN A 387 -42.95 -56.73 0.81
C ASN A 387 -43.01 -57.39 2.19
N GLY A 388 -43.77 -56.83 3.14
CA GLY A 388 -43.91 -57.40 4.47
C GLY A 388 -44.67 -58.72 4.42
N TRP A 389 -44.05 -59.81 4.89
CA TRP A 389 -44.72 -61.11 4.99
C TRP A 389 -45.61 -61.20 6.23
N ALA A 390 -46.79 -61.77 6.07
CA ALA A 390 -47.66 -62.12 7.18
C ALA A 390 -48.36 -63.47 6.98
N PRO A 391 -48.51 -64.29 8.04
CA PRO A 391 -49.27 -65.53 7.95
C PRO A 391 -50.77 -65.23 7.93
N GLN A 392 -51.48 -65.78 6.95
CA GLN A 392 -52.95 -65.72 6.92
C GLN A 392 -53.53 -66.33 8.20
N GLY A 393 -54.50 -65.65 8.82
CA GLY A 393 -55.10 -66.05 10.09
C GLY A 393 -54.24 -65.75 11.33
N GLY A 394 -53.01 -65.26 11.16
CA GLY A 394 -52.16 -64.82 12.27
C GLY A 394 -52.61 -63.50 12.87
N ALA A 395 -52.18 -63.23 14.11
CA ALA A 395 -52.46 -61.98 14.80
C ALA A 395 -51.74 -60.78 14.13
N CYS A 396 -52.38 -59.62 14.15
CA CYS A 396 -51.84 -58.36 13.65
C CYS A 396 -52.16 -57.20 14.59
N SER A 397 -51.25 -56.23 14.71
CA SER A 397 -51.32 -55.14 15.70
C SER A 397 -51.86 -53.83 15.16
N THR A 398 -51.86 -53.62 13.84
CA THR A 398 -52.23 -52.34 13.22
C THR A 398 -53.40 -52.55 12.26
N PRO A 399 -54.65 -52.30 12.69
CA PRO A 399 -55.82 -52.36 11.81
C PRO A 399 -55.61 -51.54 10.53
N GLY A 400 -55.95 -52.12 9.38
CA GLY A 400 -55.77 -51.50 8.06
C GLY A 400 -54.36 -51.63 7.46
N ALA A 401 -53.40 -52.24 8.17
CA ALA A 401 -52.11 -52.58 7.59
C ALA A 401 -52.27 -53.59 6.44
N ILE A 402 -51.37 -53.48 5.46
CA ILE A 402 -51.32 -54.34 4.27
C ILE A 402 -50.03 -55.14 4.33
N ALA A 403 -50.13 -56.45 4.13
CA ALA A 403 -49.01 -57.39 4.04
C ALA A 403 -49.20 -58.33 2.85
N ASN A 404 -48.25 -59.23 2.63
CA ASN A 404 -48.31 -60.25 1.58
C ASN A 404 -48.08 -61.64 2.20
N SER A 405 -48.87 -62.64 1.83
CA SER A 405 -48.69 -64.02 2.31
C SER A 405 -47.68 -64.85 1.49
N GLY A 406 -47.19 -64.30 0.38
CA GLY A 406 -46.55 -65.02 -0.71
C GLY A 406 -47.54 -65.41 -1.83
N ASN A 407 -48.83 -65.50 -1.52
CA ASN A 407 -49.89 -65.85 -2.47
C ASN A 407 -50.83 -64.67 -2.80
N GLY A 408 -50.68 -63.53 -2.14
CA GLY A 408 -51.53 -62.36 -2.35
C GLY A 408 -51.58 -61.41 -1.15
N PRO A 409 -52.28 -60.27 -1.30
CA PRO A 409 -52.39 -59.26 -0.26
C PRO A 409 -53.25 -59.73 0.92
N LEU A 410 -52.77 -59.44 2.13
CA LEU A 410 -53.50 -59.58 3.38
C LEU A 410 -53.77 -58.20 3.99
N PHE A 411 -54.93 -58.04 4.59
CA PHE A 411 -55.33 -56.87 5.35
C PHE A 411 -55.48 -57.24 6.82
N CYS A 412 -54.93 -56.40 7.71
CA CYS A 412 -55.16 -56.55 9.14
C CYS A 412 -56.58 -56.09 9.48
N GLN A 413 -57.47 -57.03 9.79
CA GLN A 413 -58.88 -56.78 10.12
C GLN A 413 -59.18 -57.40 11.47
N SER A 414 -59.70 -56.60 12.41
CA SER A 414 -60.06 -57.05 13.77
C SER A 414 -58.93 -57.80 14.50
N GLY A 415 -57.67 -57.41 14.26
CA GLY A 415 -56.49 -58.03 14.86
C GLY A 415 -56.02 -59.32 14.21
N VAL A 416 -56.57 -59.71 13.04
CA VAL A 416 -56.16 -60.90 12.29
C VAL A 416 -55.85 -60.56 10.83
N TRP A 417 -54.83 -61.21 10.25
CA TRP A 417 -54.50 -61.09 8.84
C TRP A 417 -55.48 -61.86 7.95
N THR A 418 -56.20 -61.16 7.08
CA THR A 418 -57.27 -61.71 6.23
C THR A 418 -57.02 -61.42 4.74
N PRO A 419 -57.29 -62.35 3.81
CA PRO A 419 -57.05 -62.13 2.39
C PRO A 419 -58.06 -61.15 1.78
N ALA A 420 -57.63 -60.45 0.73
CA ALA A 420 -58.49 -59.57 -0.06
C ALA A 420 -59.70 -60.34 -0.64
N GLY A 421 -60.93 -59.87 -0.37
CA GLY A 421 -62.15 -60.50 -0.87
C GLY A 421 -62.49 -61.86 -0.23
N GLY A 422 -61.67 -62.35 0.70
CA GLY A 422 -62.01 -63.49 1.55
C GLY A 422 -63.02 -63.06 2.61
N GLY A 423 -64.29 -62.93 2.21
CA GLY A 423 -65.37 -62.88 3.18
C GLY A 423 -65.28 -64.14 4.04
N GLN A 424 -65.03 -63.95 5.33
CA GLN A 424 -65.06 -65.05 6.29
C GLN A 424 -66.45 -65.69 6.21
N ALA A 425 -66.49 -66.98 5.89
CA ALA A 425 -67.75 -67.71 5.78
C ALA A 425 -67.75 -68.82 6.81
N TRP A 426 -68.92 -69.02 7.42
CA TRP A 426 -69.13 -70.22 8.20
C TRP A 426 -69.16 -71.41 7.26
N ARG A 427 -68.47 -72.49 7.64
CA ARG A 427 -68.67 -73.82 7.04
C ARG A 427 -69.11 -74.76 8.13
N CYS A 428 -70.33 -75.26 8.01
CA CYS A 428 -70.90 -76.24 8.92
C CYS A 428 -71.07 -77.56 8.18
N VAL A 429 -70.64 -78.65 8.80
CA VAL A 429 -70.92 -80.00 8.33
C VAL A 429 -71.88 -80.63 9.34
N GLN A 430 -73.05 -81.04 8.85
CA GLN A 430 -74.00 -81.86 9.61
C GLN A 430 -73.94 -83.27 9.07
N TYR A 431 -73.76 -84.22 9.98
CA TYR A 431 -73.93 -85.62 9.70
C TYR A 431 -75.26 -86.08 10.29
N ASP A 432 -76.09 -86.68 9.45
CA ASP A 432 -77.35 -87.29 9.85
C ASP A 432 -77.32 -88.78 9.54
N SER A 433 -77.80 -89.59 10.48
CA SER A 433 -78.03 -91.01 10.26
C SER A 433 -79.45 -91.37 10.68
N PHE A 434 -80.17 -92.07 9.81
CA PHE A 434 -81.53 -92.50 10.07
C PHE A 434 -81.77 -93.94 9.63
N TRP A 435 -82.66 -94.61 10.34
CA TRP A 435 -83.04 -95.99 10.10
C TRP A 435 -84.21 -96.02 9.12
N ALA A 436 -83.97 -96.44 7.88
CA ALA A 436 -85.00 -96.44 6.85
C ALA A 436 -86.02 -97.59 7.03
N SER A 437 -85.63 -98.71 7.65
CA SER A 437 -86.54 -99.85 7.92
C SER A 437 -85.92 -100.93 8.82
N GLY A 438 -85.37 -100.57 9.99
CA GLY A 438 -84.91 -101.53 11.02
C GLY A 438 -83.76 -102.50 10.62
N ILE A 439 -83.35 -102.55 9.36
CA ILE A 439 -82.32 -103.45 8.81
C ILE A 439 -81.28 -102.67 7.96
N VAL A 440 -81.60 -101.45 7.49
CA VAL A 440 -80.70 -100.58 6.71
C VAL A 440 -80.63 -99.18 7.34
N GLN A 441 -79.40 -98.69 7.53
CA GLN A 441 -79.11 -97.34 8.03
C GLN A 441 -78.48 -96.52 6.90
N ASP A 442 -79.09 -95.38 6.60
CA ASP A 442 -78.56 -94.44 5.61
C ASP A 442 -77.83 -93.30 6.30
N HIS A 443 -76.76 -92.83 5.67
CA HIS A 443 -75.86 -91.80 6.19
C HIS A 443 -75.78 -90.63 5.21
N TYR A 444 -76.04 -89.42 5.71
CA TYR A 444 -76.03 -88.19 4.91
C TYR A 444 -75.07 -87.18 5.50
N PHE A 445 -74.37 -86.48 4.62
CA PHE A 445 -73.51 -85.37 4.96
C PHE A 445 -74.01 -84.11 4.26
N PHE A 446 -74.39 -83.11 5.04
CA PHE A 446 -74.84 -81.81 4.56
C PHE A 446 -73.78 -80.75 4.86
N ILE A 447 -73.52 -79.89 3.88
CA ILE A 447 -72.58 -78.77 4.01
C ILE A 447 -73.40 -77.48 3.95
N PHE A 448 -73.30 -76.67 5.00
CA PHE A 448 -73.98 -75.39 5.12
C PHE A 448 -72.98 -74.22 5.21
N ASN A 449 -73.39 -73.05 4.70
CA ASN A 449 -72.57 -71.83 4.70
C ASN A 449 -72.88 -70.92 5.91
N SER A 450 -73.74 -71.36 6.83
CA SER A 450 -74.09 -70.65 8.07
C SER A 450 -74.48 -71.64 9.18
N PRO A 451 -74.20 -71.36 10.47
CA PRO A 451 -74.69 -72.17 11.58
C PRO A 451 -76.21 -72.10 11.73
N SER A 452 -76.84 -71.05 11.21
CA SER A 452 -78.30 -70.89 11.20
C SER A 452 -79.01 -71.85 10.25
N ASP A 453 -78.30 -72.38 9.24
CA ASP A 453 -78.90 -73.18 8.17
C ASP A 453 -78.89 -74.68 8.51
N VAL A 454 -78.21 -75.05 9.59
CA VAL A 454 -78.15 -76.42 10.11
C VAL A 454 -79.51 -76.80 10.65
N SER A 455 -80.10 -77.85 10.08
CA SER A 455 -81.41 -78.33 10.50
C SER A 455 -81.40 -78.91 11.92
N SER A 456 -82.33 -78.49 12.77
CA SER A 456 -82.57 -79.12 14.08
C SER A 456 -83.53 -80.30 13.92
N GLY A 457 -82.99 -81.52 14.01
CA GLY A 457 -83.80 -82.74 14.02
C GLY A 457 -84.49 -82.97 15.36
N SER A 458 -85.73 -83.48 15.36
CA SER A 458 -86.44 -83.92 16.56
C SER A 458 -85.77 -85.15 17.20
N THR A 459 -85.76 -85.19 18.54
CA THR A 459 -85.18 -86.24 19.39
C THR A 459 -85.46 -87.67 18.90
N GLY A 460 -84.40 -88.40 18.53
CA GLY A 460 -84.46 -89.81 18.11
C GLY A 460 -83.40 -90.23 17.07
N ASN A 461 -82.86 -89.29 16.28
CA ASN A 461 -81.82 -89.55 15.28
C ASN A 461 -80.47 -89.01 15.77
N GLY A 462 -79.41 -89.80 15.67
CA GLY A 462 -78.06 -89.35 15.96
C GLY A 462 -77.58 -88.40 14.87
N TRP A 463 -77.50 -87.11 15.18
CA TRP A 463 -76.87 -86.11 14.34
C TRP A 463 -75.73 -85.40 15.08
N VAL A 464 -74.69 -85.04 14.34
CA VAL A 464 -73.55 -84.29 14.87
C VAL A 464 -73.25 -83.17 13.89
N THR A 465 -73.23 -81.94 14.40
CA THR A 465 -72.84 -80.76 13.62
C THR A 465 -71.54 -80.19 14.15
N THR A 466 -70.63 -79.90 13.23
CA THR A 466 -69.46 -79.07 13.52
C THR A 466 -69.45 -77.86 12.61
N CYS A 467 -69.28 -76.68 13.19
CA CYS A 467 -69.19 -75.42 12.46
C CYS A 467 -67.83 -74.80 12.71
N ARG A 468 -67.18 -74.34 11.63
CA ARG A 468 -65.96 -73.54 11.71
C ARG A 468 -66.16 -72.24 10.94
N TYR A 469 -65.73 -71.14 11.56
CA TYR A 469 -65.59 -69.87 10.87
C TYR A 469 -64.17 -69.81 10.28
N SER A 470 -64.05 -69.71 8.97
CA SER A 470 -62.75 -69.71 8.27
C SER A 470 -62.72 -68.74 7.11
#